data_AF-A0A3C1UDE0-F1
#
_entry.id   AF-A0A3C1UDE0-F1
#
_cell.length_a   1.000
_cell.length_b   1.000
_cell.length_c   1.000
_cell.angle_alpha   90.00
_cell.angle_beta   90.00
_cell.angle_gamma   90.00
#
_symmetry.space_group_name_H-M   'P 1'
#
loop_
_entity.id
_entity.type
_entity.pdbx_description
1 polymer ?
#
loop_
_entity_poly.entity_id
_entity_poly.type
_entity_poly.pdbx_seq_one_letter_code
_entity_poly.pdbx_strand_id
1 'polypeptide(L)'
;MLLERIEALKEQINALQAANEEALEALRIKYLSKKGEVTALFNEFRNVPADQKKEFGQKLNELKNLATDKLNELREGFKAQAKEANKIDITRPAMPEKLGTRHPISLVRKEIIDIFARLGFTLADGPEV
;
A
#
# COMPACT_ATOMS: atom_id res chain seq x y z
N MET A 1 -35.61 -18.04 12.84
CA MET A 1 -34.66 -18.90 13.58
C MET A 1 -33.22 -18.42 13.36
N LEU A 2 -32.27 -18.70 14.26
CA LEU A 2 -30.88 -18.18 14.19
C LEU A 2 -30.19 -18.42 12.82
N LEU A 3 -30.56 -19.48 12.09
CA LEU A 3 -30.12 -19.78 10.73
C LEU A 3 -30.51 -18.70 9.70
N GLU A 4 -31.74 -18.19 9.77
CA GLU A 4 -32.22 -17.15 8.85
C GLU A 4 -31.45 -15.83 9.06
N ARG A 5 -31.05 -15.53 10.30
CA ARG A 5 -30.20 -14.36 10.59
C ARG A 5 -28.80 -14.52 9.99
N ILE A 6 -28.23 -15.72 10.04
CA ILE A 6 -26.91 -16.02 9.44
C ILE A 6 -26.99 -15.88 7.91
N GLU A 7 -28.04 -16.41 7.28
CA GLU A 7 -28.21 -16.32 5.83
C GLU A 7 -28.49 -14.89 5.36
N ALA A 8 -29.34 -14.14 6.07
CA ALA A 8 -29.56 -12.72 5.80
C ALA A 8 -28.28 -11.89 5.93
N LEU A 9 -27.45 -12.16 6.94
CA LEU A 9 -26.16 -11.49 7.09
C LEU A 9 -25.17 -11.87 6.00
N LYS A 10 -25.17 -13.13 5.57
CA LYS A 10 -24.32 -13.60 4.46
C LYS A 10 -24.69 -12.89 3.15
N GLU A 11 -25.97 -12.69 2.88
CA GLU A 11 -26.43 -11.90 1.72
C GLU A 11 -26.03 -10.43 1.83
N GLN A 12 -26.22 -9.81 3.01
CA GLN A 12 -25.80 -8.43 3.23
C GLN A 12 -24.30 -8.25 3.01
N ILE A 13 -23.48 -9.13 3.59
CA ILE A 13 -22.02 -9.14 3.42
C ILE A 13 -21.64 -9.31 1.95
N ASN A 14 -22.37 -10.14 1.20
CA ASN A 14 -22.14 -10.31 -0.23
C ASN A 14 -22.51 -9.07 -1.06
N ALA A 15 -23.52 -8.31 -0.65
CA ALA A 15 -23.92 -7.07 -1.29
C ALA A 15 -23.11 -5.84 -0.82
N LEU A 16 -22.19 -6.00 0.13
CA LEU A 16 -21.40 -4.87 0.63
C LEU A 16 -20.53 -4.27 -0.47
N GLN A 17 -20.71 -2.97 -0.66
CA GLN A 17 -19.81 -2.10 -1.40
C GLN A 17 -19.38 -0.98 -0.45
N ALA A 18 -18.09 -0.72 -0.39
CA ALA A 18 -17.57 0.47 0.26
C ALA A 18 -17.34 1.54 -0.81
N ALA A 19 -17.68 2.79 -0.51
CA ALA A 19 -17.41 3.91 -1.41
C ALA A 19 -16.02 4.51 -1.15
N ASN A 20 -15.58 4.54 0.11
CA ASN A 20 -14.33 5.17 0.57
C ASN A 20 -13.66 4.35 1.69
N GLU A 21 -12.40 4.65 2.02
CA GLU A 21 -11.64 3.98 3.09
C GLU A 21 -12.29 4.18 4.48
N GLU A 22 -12.88 5.34 4.76
CA GLU A 22 -13.67 5.57 5.98
C GLU A 22 -14.93 4.69 6.04
N ALA A 23 -15.60 4.50 4.91
CA ALA A 23 -16.76 3.62 4.82
C ALA A 23 -16.36 2.15 5.03
N LEU A 24 -15.19 1.75 4.54
CA LEU A 24 -14.63 0.41 4.76
C LEU A 24 -14.37 0.14 6.26
N GLU A 25 -13.77 1.08 6.98
CA GLU A 25 -13.57 0.95 8.43
C GLU A 25 -14.90 0.95 9.20
N ALA A 26 -15.88 1.76 8.79
CA ALA A 26 -17.22 1.74 9.38
C ALA A 26 -17.90 0.36 9.21
N LEU A 27 -17.78 -0.27 8.03
CA LEU A 27 -18.28 -1.62 7.78
C LEU A 27 -17.51 -2.66 8.62
N ARG A 28 -16.19 -2.54 8.74
CA ARG A 28 -15.37 -3.40 9.60
C ARG A 28 -15.83 -3.34 11.05
N ILE A 29 -16.11 -2.14 11.56
CA ILE A 29 -16.60 -1.95 12.93
C ILE A 29 -18.00 -2.55 13.09
N LYS A 30 -18.90 -2.32 12.13
CA LYS A 30 -20.29 -2.82 12.19
C LYS A 30 -20.36 -4.35 12.26
N TYR A 31 -19.56 -5.04 11.44
CA TYR A 31 -19.66 -6.50 11.33
C TYR A 31 -18.65 -7.26 12.20
N LEU A 32 -17.38 -6.84 12.25
CA LEU A 32 -16.28 -7.58 12.88
C LEU A 32 -15.79 -7.01 14.22
N SER A 33 -16.34 -5.89 14.72
CA SER A 33 -15.93 -5.38 16.04
C SER A 33 -16.37 -6.32 17.18
N LYS A 34 -15.86 -6.08 18.40
CA LYS A 34 -16.27 -6.82 19.61
C LYS A 34 -17.77 -6.71 19.94
N LYS A 35 -18.45 -5.68 19.41
CA LYS A 35 -19.90 -5.47 19.51
C LYS A 35 -20.60 -5.63 18.16
N GLY A 36 -19.89 -6.17 17.16
CA GLY A 36 -20.38 -6.30 15.81
C GLY A 36 -21.40 -7.42 15.67
N GLU A 37 -22.19 -7.37 14.60
CA GLU A 37 -23.28 -8.31 14.36
C GLU A 37 -22.79 -9.77 14.30
N VAL A 38 -21.59 -10.01 13.74
CA VAL A 38 -20.98 -11.35 13.70
C VAL A 38 -20.62 -11.84 15.10
N THR A 39 -20.01 -10.98 15.93
CA THR A 39 -19.68 -11.34 17.32
C THR A 39 -20.92 -11.51 18.20
N ALA A 40 -22.01 -10.78 17.93
CA ALA A 40 -23.27 -10.95 18.63
C ALA A 40 -23.86 -12.34 18.38
N LEU A 41 -23.79 -12.83 17.13
CA LEU A 41 -24.19 -14.20 16.80
C LEU A 41 -23.29 -15.26 17.48
N PHE A 42 -21.99 -15.00 17.63
CA PHE A 42 -21.09 -15.85 18.43
C PHE A 42 -21.47 -15.90 19.91
N ASN A 43 -22.04 -14.83 20.47
CA ASN A 43 -22.55 -14.83 21.84
C ASN A 43 -23.88 -15.60 21.96
N GLU A 44 -24.78 -15.43 20.99
CA GLU A 44 -26.05 -16.18 20.92
C GLU A 44 -25.80 -17.68 20.70
N PHE A 45 -24.72 -18.07 20.01
CA PHE A 45 -24.29 -19.45 19.82
C PHE A 45 -24.10 -20.23 21.14
N ARG A 46 -23.80 -19.54 22.26
CA ARG A 46 -23.66 -20.17 23.58
C ARG A 46 -24.97 -20.82 24.06
N ASN A 47 -26.11 -20.34 23.57
CA ASN A 47 -27.45 -20.78 23.97
C ASN A 47 -28.03 -21.89 23.08
N VAL A 48 -27.29 -22.38 22.07
CA VAL A 48 -27.75 -23.39 21.11
C VAL A 48 -27.65 -24.80 21.73
N PRO A 49 -28.62 -25.71 21.49
CA PRO A 49 -28.54 -27.11 21.95
C PRO A 49 -27.38 -27.88 21.30
N ALA A 50 -26.80 -28.83 22.04
CA ALA A 50 -25.56 -29.53 21.66
C ALA A 50 -25.63 -30.22 20.28
N ASP A 51 -26.79 -30.76 19.92
CA ASP A 51 -27.01 -31.46 18.65
C ASP A 51 -26.89 -30.55 17.42
N GLN A 52 -27.19 -29.26 17.58
CA GLN A 52 -27.16 -28.27 16.49
C GLN A 52 -25.86 -27.45 16.49
N LYS A 53 -25.08 -27.45 17.58
CA LYS A 53 -23.84 -26.64 17.69
C LYS A 53 -22.83 -26.90 16.58
N LYS A 54 -22.75 -28.12 16.04
CA LYS A 54 -21.78 -28.48 15.00
C LYS A 54 -22.06 -27.77 13.67
N GLU A 55 -23.30 -27.83 13.19
CA GLU A 55 -23.71 -27.19 11.93
C GLU A 55 -23.68 -25.66 12.05
N PHE A 56 -24.16 -25.14 13.19
CA PHE A 56 -24.13 -23.69 13.45
C PHE A 56 -22.71 -23.15 13.54
N GLY A 57 -21.80 -23.84 14.22
CA GLY A 57 -20.41 -23.41 14.36
C GLY A 57 -19.67 -23.35 13.01
N GLN A 58 -19.96 -24.29 12.10
CA GLN A 58 -19.43 -24.26 10.74
C GLN A 58 -19.95 -23.05 9.96
N LYS A 59 -21.27 -22.85 9.89
CA LYS A 59 -21.88 -21.70 9.19
C LYS A 59 -21.41 -20.36 9.75
N LEU A 60 -21.17 -20.27 11.05
CA LEU A 60 -20.70 -19.05 11.70
C LEU A 60 -19.24 -18.71 11.37
N ASN A 61 -18.38 -19.74 11.32
CA ASN A 61 -16.99 -19.58 10.88
C ASN A 61 -16.92 -19.24 9.39
N GLU A 62 -17.74 -19.85 8.55
CA GLU A 62 -17.87 -19.49 7.13
C GLU A 62 -18.26 -18.01 6.98
N LEU A 63 -19.28 -17.55 7.71
CA LEU A 63 -19.73 -16.16 7.66
C LEU A 63 -18.61 -15.21 8.08
N LYS A 64 -17.88 -15.54 9.16
CA LYS A 64 -16.74 -14.75 9.60
C LYS A 64 -15.66 -14.67 8.52
N ASN A 65 -15.27 -15.80 7.93
CA ASN A 65 -14.25 -15.84 6.89
C ASN A 65 -14.69 -15.02 5.67
N LEU A 66 -15.92 -15.23 5.19
CA LEU A 66 -16.49 -14.46 4.08
C LEU A 66 -16.49 -12.95 4.35
N ALA A 67 -16.88 -12.52 5.55
CA ALA A 67 -16.83 -11.11 5.94
C ALA A 67 -15.40 -10.55 5.90
N THR A 68 -14.43 -11.35 6.36
CA THR A 68 -13.02 -10.95 6.41
C THR A 68 -12.43 -10.85 5.01
N ASP A 69 -12.70 -11.85 4.16
CA ASP A 69 -12.22 -11.92 2.78
C ASP A 69 -12.80 -10.77 1.94
N LYS A 70 -14.11 -10.53 2.04
CA LYS A 70 -14.79 -9.42 1.34
C LYS A 70 -14.19 -8.05 1.71
N LEU A 71 -13.92 -7.83 3.00
CA LEU A 71 -13.32 -6.57 3.46
C LEU A 71 -11.87 -6.43 2.99
N ASN A 72 -11.12 -7.54 2.92
CA ASN A 72 -9.76 -7.54 2.38
C ASN A 72 -9.75 -7.25 0.87
N GLU A 73 -10.64 -7.86 0.09
CA GLU A 73 -10.80 -7.59 -1.34
C GLU A 73 -11.11 -6.12 -1.61
N LEU A 74 -12.08 -5.55 -0.88
CA LEU A 74 -12.40 -4.12 -0.99
C LEU A 74 -11.19 -3.24 -0.63
N ARG A 75 -10.43 -3.61 0.42
CA ARG A 75 -9.22 -2.87 0.81
C ARG A 75 -8.14 -2.91 -0.27
N GLU A 76 -7.94 -4.04 -0.92
CA GLU A 76 -6.97 -4.17 -2.00
C GLU A 76 -7.39 -3.37 -3.24
N GLY A 77 -8.69 -3.35 -3.56
CA GLY A 77 -9.26 -2.51 -4.63
C GLY A 77 -8.94 -1.02 -4.43
N PHE A 78 -9.17 -0.48 -3.23
CA PHE A 78 -8.84 0.92 -2.94
C PHE A 78 -7.35 1.24 -3.02
N LYS A 79 -6.49 0.32 -2.55
CA LYS A 79 -5.02 0.49 -2.66
C LYS A 79 -4.56 0.49 -4.11
N ALA A 80 -5.17 -0.33 -4.97
CA ALA A 80 -4.84 -0.36 -6.39
C ALA A 80 -5.26 0.96 -7.07
N GLN A 81 -6.46 1.47 -6.78
CA GLN A 81 -6.98 2.70 -7.35
C GLN A 81 -6.14 3.94 -6.95
N ALA A 82 -5.67 4.00 -5.70
CA ALA A 82 -4.78 5.06 -5.24
C ALA A 82 -3.42 5.10 -5.97
N LYS A 83 -2.94 3.94 -6.46
CA LYS A 83 -1.69 3.88 -7.24
C LYS A 83 -1.85 4.40 -8.66
N GLU A 84 -3.01 4.19 -9.29
CA GLU A 84 -3.25 4.69 -10.65
C GLU A 84 -3.36 6.22 -10.72
N ALA A 85 -3.89 6.85 -9.66
CA ALA A 85 -4.02 8.30 -9.56
C ALA A 85 -2.67 9.04 -9.56
N ASN A 86 -1.57 8.36 -9.21
CA ASN A 86 -0.23 8.95 -9.09
C ASN A 86 0.70 8.62 -10.27
N LYS A 87 0.18 8.62 -11.51
CA LYS A 87 1.03 8.58 -12.70
C LYS A 87 1.62 9.97 -12.98
N ILE A 88 2.73 10.28 -12.31
CA ILE A 88 3.54 11.47 -12.58
C ILE A 88 4.50 11.17 -13.73
N ASP A 89 4.64 12.10 -14.67
CA ASP A 89 5.62 12.00 -15.75
C ASP A 89 7.05 12.14 -15.20
N ILE A 90 7.77 11.01 -15.16
CA ILE A 90 9.16 10.91 -14.70
C ILE A 90 10.17 11.48 -15.69
N THR A 91 9.77 11.74 -16.94
CA THR A 91 10.65 12.32 -17.97
C THR A 91 10.71 13.84 -17.91
N ARG A 92 9.79 14.45 -17.15
CA ARG A 92 9.70 15.90 -17.02
C ARG A 92 11.01 16.46 -16.41
N PRO A 93 11.67 17.41 -17.09
CA PRO A 93 12.90 17.99 -16.56
C PRO A 93 12.63 18.73 -15.25
N ALA A 94 13.56 18.60 -14.30
CA ALA A 94 13.59 19.43 -13.11
C ALA A 94 13.88 20.89 -13.50
N MET A 95 13.63 21.82 -12.55
CA MET A 95 14.08 23.21 -12.68
C MET A 95 15.59 23.21 -12.98
N PRO A 96 16.05 23.75 -14.13
CA PRO A 96 17.46 23.62 -14.50
C PRO A 96 18.33 24.48 -13.59
N GLU A 97 19.16 23.83 -12.78
CA GLU A 97 20.32 24.49 -12.17
C GLU A 97 21.42 24.63 -13.22
N LYS A 98 21.98 25.84 -13.33
CA LYS A 98 23.08 26.10 -14.27
C LYS A 98 24.36 25.49 -13.72
N LEU A 99 24.79 24.37 -14.30
CA LEU A 99 26.14 23.87 -14.11
C LEU A 99 27.14 24.87 -14.73
N GLY A 100 28.17 25.24 -13.98
CA GLY A 100 29.28 26.03 -14.51
C GLY A 100 30.13 25.22 -15.49
N THR A 101 30.83 25.89 -16.40
CA THR A 101 31.74 25.27 -17.37
C THR A 101 33.20 25.65 -17.07
N ARG A 102 34.14 24.77 -17.42
CA ARG A 102 35.57 25.07 -17.36
C ARG A 102 36.01 25.82 -18.62
N HIS A 103 36.94 26.75 -18.47
CA HIS A 103 37.52 27.46 -19.61
C HIS A 103 38.30 26.49 -20.52
N PRO A 104 38.24 26.61 -21.85
CA PRO A 104 38.94 25.70 -22.78
C PRO A 104 40.46 25.62 -22.54
N ILE A 105 41.11 26.75 -22.20
CA ILE A 105 42.55 26.75 -21.88
C ILE A 105 42.85 25.90 -20.64
N SER A 106 41.98 25.93 -19.62
CA SER A 106 42.15 25.08 -18.43
C SER A 106 41.97 23.60 -18.75
N LEU A 107 41.09 23.26 -19.70
CA LEU A 107 40.92 21.87 -20.17
C LEU A 107 42.18 21.37 -20.88
N VAL A 108 42.71 22.15 -21.83
CA VAL A 108 43.93 21.79 -22.56
C VAL A 108 45.14 21.74 -21.63
N ARG A 109 45.29 22.72 -20.73
CA ARG A 109 46.35 22.73 -19.71
C ARG A 109 46.29 21.45 -18.87
N LYS A 110 45.10 21.08 -18.40
CA LYS A 110 44.91 19.86 -17.61
C LYS A 110 45.26 18.62 -18.42
N GLU A 111 44.82 18.53 -19.67
CA GLU A 111 45.13 17.38 -20.53
C GLU A 111 46.63 17.19 -20.73
N ILE A 112 47.36 18.28 -20.98
CA ILE A 112 48.83 18.27 -21.06
C ILE A 112 49.43 17.78 -19.74
N ILE A 113 49.02 18.35 -18.61
CA ILE A 113 49.52 17.94 -17.28
C ILE A 113 49.26 16.46 -17.03
N ASP A 114 48.05 15.97 -17.33
CA ASP A 114 47.66 14.57 -17.12
C ASP A 114 48.52 13.61 -17.96
N ILE A 115 48.93 13.98 -19.18
CA ILE A 115 49.82 13.19 -20.03
C ILE A 115 51.21 13.09 -19.39
N PHE A 116 51.82 14.21 -19.00
CA PHE A 116 53.17 14.23 -18.44
C PHE A 116 53.24 13.64 -17.03
N ALA A 117 52.18 13.80 -16.23
CA ALA A 117 52.08 13.17 -14.91
C ALA A 117 52.16 11.64 -15.01
N ARG A 118 51.53 11.03 -16.03
CA ARG A 118 51.63 9.58 -16.29
C ARG A 118 53.02 9.11 -16.67
N LEU A 119 53.85 10.01 -17.19
CA LEU A 119 55.26 9.75 -17.53
C LEU A 119 56.20 9.96 -16.33
N GLY A 120 55.68 10.31 -15.15
CA GLY A 120 56.46 10.51 -13.93
C GLY A 120 56.95 11.93 -13.71
N PHE A 121 56.47 12.91 -14.48
CA PHE A 121 56.79 14.33 -14.28
C PHE A 121 55.90 14.95 -13.20
N THR A 122 56.43 15.95 -12.49
CA THR A 122 55.72 16.73 -11.47
C THR A 122 55.44 18.15 -11.94
N LEU A 123 54.27 18.70 -11.60
CA LEU A 123 53.93 20.09 -11.88
C LEU A 123 54.66 21.04 -10.93
N ALA A 124 55.22 22.12 -11.47
CA ALA A 124 55.79 23.24 -10.69
C ALA A 124 55.27 24.57 -11.26
N ASP A 125 54.73 25.42 -10.39
CA ASP A 125 54.25 26.76 -10.74
C ASP A 125 55.20 27.83 -10.15
N GLY A 126 55.29 28.99 -10.79
CA GLY A 126 56.16 30.11 -10.39
C GLY A 126 55.46 31.47 -10.53
N PRO A 127 56.06 32.55 -10.00
CA PRO A 127 55.46 33.89 -10.06
C PRO A 127 55.43 34.45 -11.50
N GLU A 128 54.31 35.05 -11.87
CA GLU A 128 54.20 35.90 -13.06
C GLU A 128 54.61 37.33 -12.65
N VAL A 129 55.72 37.86 -13.19
CA VAL A 129 56.23 39.24 -12.96
C VAL A 129 55.84 40.13 -14.12
#